data_AF-A0A2E0K9T6-F1
#
_entry.id   AF-A0A2E0K9T6-F1
#
_cell.length_a   1.000
_cell.length_b   1.000
_cell.length_c   1.000
_cell.angle_alpha   90.00
_cell.angle_beta   90.00
_cell.angle_gamma   90.00
#
_symmetry.space_group_name_H-M   'P 1'
#
loop_
_entity.id
_entity.type
_entity.pdbx_description
1 polymer ?
#
loop_
_entity_poly.entity_id
_entity_poly.type
_entity_poly.pdbx_seq_one_letter_code
_entity_poly.pdbx_strand_id
1 'polypeptide(L)'
;MKALLLSALLTISAFSGTVQAHGDHGAISESGAMNIATRVVQKMTLRDYGYTAGQLDTSWQSIGKDQVVLKESGENFYVVEVTKSGSDEKVYVKVLLDGSISDVSKVYPF
;
A
#
# COMPACT_ATOMS: atom_id res chain seq x y z
N MET A 1 36.10 29.66 -28.72
CA MET A 1 36.03 28.70 -27.60
C MET A 1 35.12 29.16 -26.45
N LYS A 2 35.21 30.42 -25.98
CA LYS A 2 34.33 30.94 -24.91
C LYS A 2 32.83 30.89 -25.25
N ALA A 3 32.47 31.25 -26.49
CA ALA A 3 31.07 31.22 -26.94
C ALA A 3 30.46 29.82 -27.02
N LEU A 4 31.27 28.78 -27.32
CA LEU A 4 30.83 27.38 -27.38
C LEU A 4 30.60 26.81 -25.97
N LEU A 5 31.40 27.23 -25.00
CA LEU A 5 31.21 26.86 -23.60
C LEU A 5 29.92 27.47 -23.02
N LEU A 6 29.62 28.73 -23.37
CA LEU A 6 28.37 29.37 -22.94
C LEU A 6 27.12 28.71 -23.56
N SER A 7 27.16 28.35 -24.84
CA SER A 7 26.01 27.69 -25.48
C SER A 7 25.80 26.27 -24.96
N ALA A 8 26.86 25.52 -24.66
CA ALA A 8 26.74 24.21 -24.02
C ALA A 8 26.11 24.31 -22.61
N LEU A 9 26.48 25.33 -21.84
CA LEU A 9 25.94 25.54 -20.49
C LEU A 9 24.45 25.90 -20.49
N LEU A 10 23.99 26.67 -21.49
CA LEU A 10 22.56 27.01 -21.66
C LEU A 10 21.70 25.80 -22.06
N THR A 11 22.24 24.85 -22.82
CA THR A 11 21.47 23.67 -23.26
C THR A 11 21.23 22.65 -22.15
N ILE A 12 22.14 22.55 -21.17
CA ILE A 12 22.02 21.59 -20.06
C ILE A 12 20.90 22.02 -19.08
N SER A 13 20.73 23.31 -18.85
CA SER A 13 19.68 23.85 -17.98
C SER A 13 18.27 23.72 -18.59
N ALA A 14 18.14 23.63 -19.92
CA ALA A 14 16.84 23.46 -20.60
C ALA A 14 16.22 22.07 -20.42
N PHE A 15 17.00 21.05 -20.02
CA PHE A 15 16.51 19.69 -19.80
C PHE A 15 16.31 19.33 -18.32
N SER A 16 16.48 20.30 -17.40
CA SER A 16 16.21 20.09 -15.98
C SER A 16 14.70 20.23 -15.70
N GLY A 17 13.91 19.30 -16.22
CA GLY A 17 12.52 19.13 -15.82
C GLY A 17 12.49 18.61 -14.39
N THR A 18 11.94 19.38 -13.46
CA THR A 18 11.60 18.89 -12.14
C THR A 18 10.56 17.78 -12.30
N VAL A 19 10.93 16.52 -12.07
CA VAL A 19 9.98 15.44 -11.91
C VAL A 19 9.22 15.72 -10.60
N GLN A 20 8.12 16.46 -10.71
CA GLN A 20 7.20 16.68 -9.60
C GLN A 20 6.33 15.44 -9.49
N ALA A 21 6.80 14.46 -8.70
CA ALA A 21 5.92 13.42 -8.21
C ALA A 21 4.84 14.10 -7.35
N HIS A 22 3.63 14.25 -7.92
CA HIS A 22 2.46 14.65 -7.14
C HIS A 22 2.12 13.48 -6.23
N GLY A 23 2.44 13.64 -4.95
CA GLY A 23 2.22 12.59 -3.96
C GLY A 23 1.99 13.14 -2.56
N ASP A 24 1.45 14.35 -2.43
CA ASP A 24 0.87 14.78 -1.15
C ASP A 24 -0.65 14.72 -1.26
N HIS A 25 -1.14 13.49 -1.39
CA HIS A 25 -2.50 13.17 -1.02
C HIS A 25 -2.40 12.88 0.47
N GLY A 26 -2.83 13.83 1.32
CA GLY A 26 -2.68 13.73 2.78
C GLY A 26 -3.14 12.38 3.34
N ALA A 27 -2.79 12.12 4.61
CA ALA A 27 -3.01 10.84 5.28
C ALA A 27 -4.35 10.17 4.93
N ILE A 28 -4.30 8.89 4.54
CA ILE A 28 -5.51 8.12 4.24
C ILE A 28 -6.41 8.06 5.49
N SER A 29 -7.72 7.98 5.26
CA SER A 29 -8.68 7.70 6.32
C SER A 29 -8.66 6.22 6.72
N GLU A 30 -9.26 5.90 7.87
CA GLU A 30 -9.55 4.52 8.30
C GLU A 30 -10.30 3.73 7.21
N SER A 31 -11.33 4.32 6.61
CA SER A 31 -12.08 3.70 5.51
C SER A 31 -11.22 3.50 4.26
N GLY A 32 -10.25 4.39 4.01
CA GLY A 32 -9.24 4.23 2.97
C GLY A 32 -8.36 3.01 3.24
N ALA A 33 -7.86 2.88 4.46
CA ALA A 33 -7.06 1.73 4.90
C ALA A 33 -7.81 0.41 4.77
N MET A 34 -9.09 0.36 5.17
CA MET A 34 -9.94 -0.83 5.02
C MET A 34 -10.11 -1.22 3.55
N ASN A 35 -10.33 -0.25 2.65
CA ASN A 35 -10.43 -0.53 1.22
C ASN A 35 -9.11 -1.04 0.62
N ILE A 36 -7.97 -0.49 1.07
CA ILE A 36 -6.64 -0.94 0.65
C ILE A 36 -6.39 -2.36 1.13
N ALA A 37 -6.71 -2.67 2.39
CA ALA A 37 -6.58 -4.00 2.97
C ALA A 37 -7.39 -5.05 2.19
N THR A 38 -8.65 -4.78 1.86
CA THR A 38 -9.45 -5.68 1.01
C THR A 38 -8.77 -5.96 -0.33
N ARG A 39 -8.28 -4.91 -1.00
CA ARG A 39 -7.64 -5.03 -2.31
C ARG A 39 -6.33 -5.83 -2.25
N VAL A 40 -5.51 -5.65 -1.21
CA VAL A 40 -4.26 -6.41 -1.10
C VAL A 40 -4.53 -7.88 -0.84
N VAL A 41 -5.47 -8.21 0.04
CA VAL A 41 -5.82 -9.60 0.35
C VAL A 41 -6.33 -10.31 -0.90
N GLN A 42 -7.19 -9.65 -1.68
CA GLN A 42 -7.62 -10.19 -2.99
C GLN A 42 -6.45 -10.36 -3.96
N LYS A 43 -5.52 -9.39 -4.04
CA LYS A 43 -4.34 -9.51 -4.91
C LYS A 43 -3.42 -10.66 -4.49
N MET A 44 -3.28 -10.92 -3.19
CA MET A 44 -2.49 -12.01 -2.64
C MET A 44 -3.04 -13.40 -3.02
N THR A 45 -4.26 -13.48 -3.56
CA THR A 45 -4.76 -14.73 -4.17
C THR A 45 -4.08 -15.08 -5.49
N LEU A 46 -3.55 -14.07 -6.19
CA LEU A 46 -2.99 -14.24 -7.53
C LEU A 46 -1.52 -14.64 -7.51
N ARG A 47 -0.77 -14.17 -6.50
CA ARG A 47 0.66 -14.45 -6.30
C ARG A 47 1.11 -14.04 -4.91
N ASP A 48 2.28 -14.52 -4.52
CA ASP A 48 3.00 -14.02 -3.37
C ASP A 48 3.56 -12.61 -3.62
N TYR A 49 3.41 -11.72 -2.64
CA TYR A 49 3.94 -10.35 -2.65
C TYR A 49 5.12 -10.16 -1.68
N GLY A 50 5.55 -11.22 -0.99
CA GLY A 50 6.68 -11.20 -0.05
C GLY A 50 6.31 -10.77 1.36
N TYR A 51 5.01 -10.70 1.69
CA TYR A 51 4.53 -10.45 3.05
C TYR A 51 4.57 -11.71 3.92
N THR A 52 4.53 -11.55 5.24
CA THR A 52 4.60 -12.65 6.21
C THR A 52 3.56 -13.75 5.96
N ALA A 53 2.35 -13.39 5.50
CA ALA A 53 1.27 -14.33 5.23
C ALA A 53 1.46 -15.16 3.94
N GLY A 54 2.39 -14.79 3.06
CA GLY A 54 2.63 -15.40 1.76
C GLY A 54 1.46 -15.25 0.77
N GLN A 55 1.43 -16.10 -0.26
CA GLN A 55 0.27 -16.20 -1.15
C GLN A 55 -0.96 -16.77 -0.40
N LEU A 56 -2.12 -16.16 -0.63
CA LEU A 56 -3.41 -16.65 -0.13
C LEU A 56 -4.08 -17.54 -1.19
N ASP A 57 -4.93 -18.46 -0.76
CA ASP A 57 -5.69 -19.29 -1.69
C ASP A 57 -6.91 -18.54 -2.28
N THR A 58 -7.52 -19.07 -3.33
CA THR A 58 -8.58 -18.39 -4.08
C THR A 58 -9.86 -18.13 -3.27
N SER A 59 -10.06 -18.81 -2.14
CA SER A 59 -11.21 -18.55 -1.26
C SER A 59 -11.19 -17.15 -0.62
N TRP A 60 -10.04 -16.46 -0.63
CA TRP A 60 -9.89 -15.08 -0.15
C TRP A 60 -10.32 -14.02 -1.18
N GLN A 61 -10.78 -14.42 -2.37
CA GLN A 61 -11.10 -13.49 -3.45
C GLN A 61 -12.39 -12.68 -3.20
N SER A 62 -13.34 -13.25 -2.45
CA SER A 62 -14.60 -12.61 -2.10
C SER A 62 -14.59 -12.17 -0.64
N ILE A 63 -14.53 -10.85 -0.41
CA ILE A 63 -14.52 -10.24 0.92
C ILE A 63 -15.66 -9.22 1.00
N GLY A 64 -16.61 -9.48 1.89
CA GLY A 64 -17.71 -8.58 2.26
C GLY A 64 -17.24 -7.44 3.17
N LYS A 65 -18.06 -6.38 3.27
CA LYS A 65 -17.74 -5.21 4.12
C LYS A 65 -17.73 -5.55 5.61
N ASP A 66 -18.60 -6.46 6.02
CA ASP A 66 -18.74 -7.00 7.38
C ASP A 66 -17.55 -7.86 7.81
N GLN A 67 -16.73 -8.29 6.85
CA GLN A 67 -15.54 -9.11 7.08
C GLN A 67 -14.26 -8.29 7.28
N VAL A 68 -14.35 -6.96 7.20
CA VAL A 68 -13.22 -6.04 7.26
C VAL A 68 -13.44 -5.10 8.44
N VAL A 69 -12.52 -5.10 9.40
CA VAL A 69 -12.64 -4.34 10.64
C VAL A 69 -11.33 -3.63 10.94
N LEU A 70 -11.41 -2.35 11.34
CA LEU A 70 -10.25 -1.65 11.89
C LEU A 70 -9.89 -2.26 13.25
N LYS A 71 -8.69 -2.84 13.35
CA LYS A 71 -8.19 -3.49 14.57
C LYS A 71 -7.43 -2.52 15.47
N GLU A 72 -6.63 -1.64 14.89
CA GLU A 72 -5.79 -0.67 15.59
C GLU A 72 -5.60 0.59 14.73
N SER A 73 -5.56 1.75 15.38
CA SER A 73 -5.06 3.01 14.82
C SER A 73 -3.84 3.45 15.62
N GLY A 74 -2.69 3.50 14.95
CA GLY A 74 -1.45 4.02 15.50
C GLY A 74 -1.16 5.44 15.03
N GLU A 75 -0.01 5.99 15.41
CA GLU A 75 0.41 7.34 15.01
C GLU A 75 0.62 7.48 13.50
N ASN A 76 1.16 6.45 12.85
CA ASN A 76 1.53 6.46 11.43
C ASN A 76 0.99 5.25 10.63
N PHE A 77 0.04 4.51 11.20
CA PHE A 77 -0.50 3.31 10.57
C PHE A 77 -1.90 2.95 11.06
N TYR A 78 -2.56 2.11 10.29
CA TYR A 78 -3.74 1.35 10.67
C TYR A 78 -3.43 -0.15 10.58
N VAL A 79 -3.99 -0.94 11.49
CA VAL A 79 -4.08 -2.40 11.33
C VAL A 79 -5.51 -2.77 11.01
N VAL A 80 -5.71 -3.44 9.88
CA VAL A 80 -7.02 -3.92 9.44
C VAL A 80 -7.07 -5.43 9.57
N GLU A 81 -8.07 -5.95 10.27
CA GLU A 81 -8.40 -7.37 10.32
C GLU A 81 -9.34 -7.70 9.16
N VAL A 82 -9.01 -8.74 8.39
CA VAL A 82 -9.83 -9.29 7.32
C VAL A 82 -10.12 -10.76 7.62
N THR A 83 -11.40 -11.10 7.75
CA THR A 83 -11.86 -12.46 8.05
C THR A 83 -12.28 -13.18 6.77
N LYS A 84 -11.82 -14.40 6.55
CA LYS A 84 -12.17 -15.22 5.37
C LYS A 84 -13.64 -15.62 5.38
N SER A 85 -14.27 -15.66 4.20
CA SER A 85 -15.68 -16.02 4.09
C SER A 85 -15.92 -17.47 4.49
N GLY A 86 -16.91 -17.70 5.36
CA GLY A 86 -17.27 -19.05 5.82
C GLY A 86 -16.26 -19.72 6.76
N SER A 87 -15.31 -18.97 7.34
CA SER A 87 -14.37 -19.49 8.33
C SER A 87 -13.96 -18.42 9.35
N ASP A 88 -13.29 -18.83 10.42
CA ASP A 88 -12.68 -17.91 11.40
C ASP A 88 -11.22 -17.57 11.07
N GLU A 89 -10.71 -17.97 9.90
CA GLU A 89 -9.37 -17.60 9.46
C GLU A 89 -9.26 -16.09 9.23
N LYS A 90 -8.16 -15.50 9.67
CA LYS A 90 -7.91 -14.06 9.62
C LYS A 90 -6.56 -13.75 9.01
N VAL A 91 -6.50 -12.60 8.35
CA VAL A 91 -5.25 -11.91 8.02
C VAL A 91 -5.33 -10.47 8.53
N TYR A 92 -4.17 -9.95 8.88
CA TYR A 92 -4.00 -8.61 9.41
C TYR A 92 -3.11 -7.82 8.47
N VAL A 93 -3.56 -6.65 8.04
CA VAL A 93 -2.85 -5.79 7.10
C VAL A 93 -2.43 -4.52 7.83
N LYS A 94 -1.12 -4.23 7.86
CA LYS A 94 -0.59 -2.97 8.41
C LYS A 94 -0.41 -1.95 7.28
N VAL A 95 -1.33 -1.00 7.21
CA VAL A 95 -1.39 0.06 6.19
C VAL A 95 -0.80 1.35 6.77
N LEU A 96 0.20 1.94 6.12
CA LEU A 96 0.76 3.23 6.52
C LEU A 96 -0.14 4.39 6.05
N LEU A 97 0.00 5.57 6.63
CA LEU A 97 -0.85 6.73 6.30
C LEU A 97 -0.72 7.21 4.84
N ASP A 98 0.36 6.84 4.14
CA ASP A 98 0.54 7.11 2.71
C ASP A 98 -0.15 6.07 1.79
N GLY A 99 -0.82 5.06 2.36
CA GLY A 99 -1.47 3.98 1.63
C GLY A 99 -0.57 2.81 1.28
N SER A 100 0.73 2.86 1.62
CA SER A 100 1.62 1.72 1.48
C SER A 100 1.31 0.64 2.50
N ILE A 101 1.71 -0.59 2.19
CA ILE A 101 1.48 -1.77 3.03
C ILE A 101 2.83 -2.22 3.55
N SER A 102 2.99 -2.18 4.85
CA SER A 102 4.26 -2.56 5.49
C SER A 102 4.37 -4.06 5.70
N ASP A 103 3.27 -4.74 6.07
CA ASP A 103 3.21 -6.19 6.17
C ASP A 103 1.75 -6.71 6.16
N VAL A 104 1.60 -8.01 5.85
CA VAL A 104 0.37 -8.79 5.98
C VAL A 104 0.69 -10.07 6.72
N SER A 105 0.03 -10.34 7.85
CA SER A 105 0.32 -11.50 8.71
C SER A 105 -0.96 -12.28 9.05
N LYS A 106 -0.83 -13.59 9.31
CA LYS A 106 -1.90 -14.44 9.86
C LYS A 106 -1.96 -14.39 11.40
N VAL A 107 -0.99 -13.73 12.04
CA VAL A 107 -0.86 -13.61 13.50
C VAL A 107 -0.79 -12.14 13.88
N TYR A 108 -1.48 -11.76 14.95
CA TYR A 108 -1.47 -10.42 15.52
C TYR A 108 -1.25 -10.48 17.05
N PRO A 109 -0.47 -9.56 17.64
CA PRO A 109 0.24 -8.42 17.02
C PRO A 109 1.51 -8.82 16.26
N PHE A 110 1.99 -7.92 15.37
CA PHE A 110 3.22 -8.04 14.58
C PHE A 110 3.78 -6.65 14.23
#